data_AF-A0A1Q3FB16-F1
#
_entry.id   AF-A0A1Q3FB16-F1
#
_cell.length_a   1.000
_cell.length_b   1.000
_cell.length_c   1.000
_cell.angle_alpha   90.00
_cell.angle_beta   90.00
_cell.angle_gamma   90.00
#
_symmetry.space_group_name_H-M   'P 1'
#
loop_
_entity.id
_entity.type
_entity.pdbx_description
1 polymer ?
#
loop_
_entity_poly.entity_id
_entity_poly.type
_entity_poly.pdbx_seq_one_letter_code
_entity_poly.pdbx_strand_id
1 'polypeptide(L)'
;MNIELRNLKDFLGLYNRVTELCFSSCVDNFNVRDLSPAEIRCAENCVGKFTNTNQRLMQVYMDVQGKINERRYAEVEALQAKQEAELAQQDLASSQQQQVVADGGVASEAEPVNLTPVATN
;
A
#
# COMPACT_ATOMS: atom_id res chain seq x y z
N MET A 1 9.40 -17.52 9.01
CA MET A 1 10.60 -16.81 9.50
C MET A 1 10.44 -16.62 11.01
N ASN A 2 11.39 -17.07 11.82
CA ASN A 2 11.28 -17.02 13.29
C ASN A 2 11.23 -15.56 13.78
N ILE A 3 10.18 -15.21 14.54
CA ILE A 3 9.95 -13.86 15.07
C ILE A 3 11.12 -13.43 15.96
N GLU A 4 11.71 -14.35 16.71
CA GLU A 4 12.85 -14.11 17.59
C GLU A 4 14.10 -13.64 16.82
N LEU A 5 14.40 -14.27 15.68
CA LEU A 5 15.52 -13.86 14.83
C LEU A 5 15.30 -12.47 14.23
N ARG A 6 14.06 -12.13 13.88
CA ARG A 6 13.72 -10.78 13.40
C ARG A 6 13.93 -9.76 14.51
N ASN A 7 13.41 -10.01 15.70
CA ASN A 7 13.55 -9.09 16.84
C ASN A 7 15.02 -8.87 17.22
N LEU A 8 15.84 -9.91 17.19
CA LEU A 8 17.28 -9.79 17.43
C LEU A 8 17.95 -8.93 16.35
N LYS A 9 17.65 -9.18 15.07
CA LYS A 9 18.19 -8.39 13.95
C LYS A 9 17.81 -6.91 14.09
N ASP A 10 16.56 -6.63 14.45
CA ASP A 10 16.05 -5.27 14.63
C ASP A 10 16.74 -4.58 15.81
N PHE A 11 16.94 -5.30 16.92
CA PHE A 11 17.70 -4.80 18.08
C PHE A 11 19.16 -4.47 17.72
N LEU A 12 19.85 -5.36 17.01
CA LEU A 12 21.24 -5.11 16.59
C LEU A 12 21.34 -3.95 15.61
N GLY A 13 20.38 -3.82 14.69
CA GLY A 13 20.30 -2.67 13.79
C GLY A 13 20.08 -1.36 14.55
N LEU A 14 19.23 -1.38 15.57
CA LEU A 14 18.99 -0.23 16.45
C LEU A 14 20.25 0.14 17.26
N TYR A 15 20.91 -0.86 17.85
CA TYR A 15 22.13 -0.67 18.62
C TYR A 15 23.20 0.06 17.78
N ASN A 16 23.51 -0.46 16.58
CA ASN A 16 24.52 0.13 15.70
C ASN A 16 24.19 1.59 15.33
N ARG A 17 22.91 1.88 15.05
CA ARG A 17 22.47 3.23 14.72
C ARG A 17 22.66 4.19 15.90
N VAL A 18 22.27 3.77 17.10
CA VAL A 18 22.38 4.61 18.30
C VAL A 18 23.84 4.84 18.66
N THR A 19 24.70 3.82 18.56
CA THR A 19 26.12 3.98 18.83
C THR A 19 26.79 4.95 17.88
N GLU A 20 26.50 4.87 16.58
CA GLU A 20 27.05 5.80 15.58
C GLU A 20 26.56 7.25 15.80
N LEU A 21 25.26 7.42 16.06
CA LEU A 21 24.68 8.73 16.34
C LEU A 21 25.29 9.38 17.58
N CYS A 22 25.39 8.63 18.68
CA CYS A 22 25.91 9.19 19.92
C CYS A 22 27.42 9.41 19.85
N PHE A 23 28.18 8.56 19.18
CA PHE A 23 29.61 8.79 18.96
C PHE A 23 29.85 10.08 18.16
N SER A 24 29.19 10.23 17.00
CA SER A 24 29.35 11.42 16.14
C SER A 24 28.87 12.72 16.79
N SER A 25 27.92 12.65 17.74
CA SER A 25 27.38 13.83 18.40
C SER A 25 28.10 14.22 19.69
N CYS A 26 28.72 13.25 20.38
CA CYS A 26 29.23 13.44 21.74
C CYS A 26 30.75 13.30 21.88
N VAL A 27 31.45 12.59 20.98
CA VAL A 27 32.90 12.42 21.07
C VAL A 27 33.57 13.49 20.22
N ASP A 28 34.20 14.45 20.88
CA ASP A 28 34.80 15.63 20.24
C ASP A 28 36.30 15.76 20.51
N ASN A 29 36.84 15.03 21.49
CA ASN A 29 38.24 15.08 21.87
C ASN A 29 38.97 13.79 21.51
N PHE A 30 39.91 13.88 20.56
CA PHE A 30 40.72 12.75 20.10
C PHE A 30 42.17 12.75 20.63
N ASN A 31 42.48 13.61 21.60
CA ASN A 31 43.84 13.74 22.15
C ASN A 31 44.14 12.69 23.24
N VAL A 32 43.11 12.01 23.77
CA VAL A 32 43.22 10.99 24.81
C VAL A 32 42.43 9.75 24.39
N ARG A 33 42.86 8.58 24.89
CA ARG A 33 42.20 7.31 24.56
C ARG A 33 40.89 7.10 25.32
N ASP A 34 40.83 7.62 26.55
CA ASP A 34 39.67 7.45 27.42
C ASP A 34 38.70 8.62 27.26
N LEU A 35 37.39 8.33 27.32
CA LEU A 35 36.37 9.38 27.25
C LEU A 35 36.43 10.29 28.48
N SER A 36 36.28 11.59 28.24
CA SER A 36 36.13 12.56 29.32
C SER A 36 34.77 12.40 30.03
N PRO A 37 34.64 12.87 31.29
CA PRO A 37 33.37 12.84 32.01
C PRO A 37 32.23 13.57 31.28
N ALA A 38 32.56 14.58 30.48
CA ALA A 38 31.59 15.32 29.67
C ALA A 38 31.05 14.47 28.51
N GLU A 39 31.92 13.77 27.79
CA GLU A 39 31.54 12.88 26.69
C GLU A 39 30.72 11.68 27.20
N ILE A 40 31.08 11.10 28.35
CA ILE A 40 30.32 10.03 29.01
C ILE A 40 28.89 10.52 29.32
N ARG A 41 28.77 11.67 29.99
CA ARG A 41 27.46 12.26 30.32
C ARG A 41 26.67 12.63 29.06
N CYS A 42 27.34 13.07 28.00
CA CYS A 42 26.68 13.33 26.71
C CYS A 42 26.11 12.04 26.12
N ALA A 43 26.89 10.95 26.07
CA ALA A 43 26.46 9.67 25.53
C ALA A 43 25.25 9.09 26.29
N GLU A 44 25.26 9.13 27.62
CA GLU A 44 24.12 8.70 28.44
C GLU A 44 22.83 9.50 28.11
N ASN A 45 22.96 10.83 28.03
CA ASN A 45 21.84 11.69 27.67
C ASN A 45 21.39 11.47 26.21
N CYS A 46 22.31 11.20 25.29
CA CYS A 46 22.01 10.91 23.89
C CYS A 46 21.12 9.68 23.77
N VAL A 47 21.50 8.57 24.42
CA VAL A 47 20.71 7.33 24.42
C VAL A 47 19.35 7.54 25.09
N GLY A 48 19.31 8.26 26.21
CA GLY A 48 18.06 8.59 26.90
C GLY A 48 17.12 9.43 26.03
N LYS A 49 17.64 10.48 25.37
CA LYS A 49 16.88 11.31 24.43
C LYS A 49 16.37 10.49 23.26
N PHE A 50 17.23 9.69 22.63
CA PHE A 50 16.84 8.84 21.50
C PHE A 50 15.69 7.90 21.90
N THR A 51 15.80 7.24 23.04
CA THR A 51 14.78 6.30 23.53
C THR A 51 13.44 7.00 23.79
N ASN A 52 13.47 8.12 24.51
CA ASN A 52 12.27 8.90 24.81
C ASN A 52 11.61 9.46 23.54
N THR A 53 12.42 9.96 22.59
CA THR A 53 11.93 10.45 21.30
C THR A 53 11.32 9.32 20.48
N ASN A 54 11.95 8.14 20.45
CA ASN A 54 11.42 6.99 19.72
C ASN A 54 10.06 6.54 20.29
N GLN A 55 9.96 6.43 21.61
CA GLN A 55 8.70 6.09 22.29
C GLN A 55 7.60 7.13 22.01
N ARG A 56 7.92 8.43 22.11
CA ARG A 56 6.96 9.50 21.82
C ARG A 56 6.55 9.51 20.34
N LEU A 57 7.48 9.27 19.42
CA LEU A 57 7.18 9.16 18.00
C LEU A 57 6.21 8.01 17.72
N MET A 58 6.38 6.87 18.39
CA MET A 58 5.47 5.73 18.26
C MET A 58 4.08 6.02 18.81
N GLN A 59 3.97 6.74 19.93
CA GLN A 59 2.67 7.18 20.45
C GLN A 59 1.94 8.07 19.43
N VAL A 60 2.60 9.13 18.94
CA VAL A 60 2.01 10.04 17.95
C VAL A 60 1.66 9.32 16.66
N TYR A 61 2.52 8.40 16.20
CA TYR A 61 2.26 7.61 15.02
C TYR A 61 0.99 6.76 15.18
N MET A 62 0.82 6.07 16.30
CA MET A 62 -0.42 5.30 16.58
C MET A 62 -1.66 6.19 16.60
N ASP A 63 -1.58 7.39 17.20
CA ASP A 63 -2.70 8.33 17.26
C ASP A 63 -3.12 8.86 15.88
N VAL A 64 -2.15 9.05 14.99
CA VAL A 64 -2.38 9.64 13.66
C VAL A 64 -2.69 8.57 12.62
N GLN A 65 -2.11 7.37 12.73
CA GLN A 65 -2.27 6.31 11.75
C GLN A 65 -3.73 5.88 11.59
N GLY A 66 -4.52 5.86 12.67
CA GLY A 66 -5.95 5.57 12.61
C GLY A 66 -6.70 6.52 11.68
N LYS A 67 -6.50 7.84 11.88
CA LYS A 67 -7.13 8.89 11.07
C LYS A 67 -6.70 8.85 9.61
N ILE A 68 -5.42 8.52 9.36
CA ILE A 68 -4.90 8.36 7.99
C ILE A 68 -5.56 7.15 7.32
N ASN A 69 -5.69 6.04 8.03
CA ASN A 69 -6.32 4.83 7.51
C ASN A 69 -7.80 5.08 7.19
N GLU A 70 -8.55 5.72 8.10
CA GLU A 70 -9.95 6.09 7.88
C GLU A 70 -10.13 6.95 6.62
N ARG A 71 -9.30 8.00 6.47
CA ARG A 71 -9.33 8.84 5.27
C ARG A 71 -9.05 8.01 4.01
N ARG A 72 -8.05 7.13 4.07
CA ARG A 72 -7.69 6.26 2.94
C ARG A 72 -8.83 5.33 2.56
N TYR A 73 -9.56 4.75 3.53
CA TYR A 73 -10.72 3.91 3.24
C TYR A 73 -11.85 4.69 2.57
N ALA A 74 -12.17 5.89 3.06
CA ALA A 74 -13.20 6.74 2.46
C ALA A 74 -12.87 7.17 1.02
N GLU A 75 -11.59 7.47 0.74
CA GLU A 75 -11.14 7.80 -0.62
C GLU A 75 -11.25 6.59 -1.57
N VAL A 76 -10.90 5.39 -1.11
CA VAL A 76 -11.02 4.15 -1.90
C VAL A 76 -12.48 3.84 -2.20
N GLU A 77 -13.39 3.97 -1.22
CA GLU A 77 -14.82 3.76 -1.41
C GLU A 77 -15.41 4.75 -2.43
N ALA A 78 -15.05 6.03 -2.33
CA ALA A 78 -15.51 7.05 -3.26
C ALA A 78 -15.02 6.81 -4.70
N LEU A 79 -13.80 6.27 -4.86
CA LEU A 79 -13.27 5.89 -6.17
C LEU A 79 -13.98 4.65 -6.73
N GLN A 80 -14.27 3.65 -5.89
CA GLN A 80 -15.02 2.47 -6.30
C GLN A 80 -16.44 2.83 -6.76
N ALA A 81 -17.17 3.65 -6.00
CA ALA A 81 -18.51 4.08 -6.38
C ALA A 81 -18.53 4.85 -7.71
N LYS A 82 -17.51 5.67 -8.00
CA LYS A 82 -17.36 6.35 -9.29
C LYS A 82 -17.08 5.39 -10.44
N GLN A 83 -16.22 4.39 -10.22
CA GLN A 83 -15.95 3.36 -11.23
C GLN A 83 -17.18 2.53 -11.54
N GLU A 84 -17.96 2.13 -10.53
CA GLU A 84 -19.20 1.39 -10.73
C GLU A 84 -20.25 2.21 -11.48
N ALA A 85 -20.36 3.52 -11.20
CA ALA A 85 -21.26 4.41 -11.93
C ALA A 85 -20.84 4.62 -13.40
N GLU A 86 -19.54 4.73 -13.68
CA GLU A 86 -19.03 4.81 -15.06
C GLU A 86 -19.23 3.49 -15.83
N LEU A 87 -19.02 2.34 -15.19
CA LEU A 87 -19.27 1.01 -15.78
C LEU A 87 -20.76 0.82 -16.11
N ALA A 88 -21.66 1.20 -15.20
CA ALA A 88 -23.11 1.13 -15.43
C ALA A 88 -23.57 2.05 -16.58
N GLN A 89 -22.95 3.21 -16.75
CA GLN A 89 -23.22 4.10 -17.89
C GLN A 89 -22.71 3.52 -19.21
N GLN A 90 -21.59 2.80 -19.22
CA GLN A 90 -21.09 2.11 -20.41
C GLN A 90 -21.98 0.94 -20.84
N ASP A 91 -22.55 0.18 -19.90
CA ASP A 91 -23.48 -0.93 -20.19
C ASP A 91 -24.81 -0.45 -20.80
N LEU A 92 -25.30 0.72 -20.40
CA LEU A 92 -26.51 1.35 -20.96
C LEU A 92 -26.28 1.92 -22.38
N ALA A 93 -25.06 2.37 -22.67
CA ALA A 93 -24.70 2.89 -23.99
C ALA A 93 -24.45 1.75 -25.02
N SER A 94 -23.92 0.61 -24.58
CA SER A 94 -23.71 -0.57 -25.44
C SER A 94 -25.00 -1.32 -25.77
N SER A 95 -25.98 -1.34 -24.85
CA SER A 95 -27.29 -1.99 -25.07
C SER A 95 -28.19 -1.26 -26.08
N GLN A 96 -28.05 0.07 -26.26
CA GLN A 96 -28.77 0.81 -27.31
C GLN A 96 -28.28 0.51 -28.74
N GLN A 97 -27.07 -0.03 -28.91
CA GLN A 97 -26.57 -0.45 -30.24
C GLN A 97 -27.08 -1.83 -30.68
N GLN A 98 -27.64 -2.64 -29.77
CA GLN A 98 -28.16 -3.98 -30.10
C GLN A 98 -29.63 -3.98 -30.54
N GLN A 99 -30.36 -2.87 -30.38
CA GLN A 99 -31.81 -2.80 -30.64
C GLN A 99 -32.17 -2.44 -32.11
N VAL A 100 -31.17 -2.15 -32.96
CA VAL A 100 -31.39 -1.84 -34.39
C VAL A 100 -31.61 -3.10 -35.26
N VAL A 101 -31.56 -4.31 -34.69
CA VAL A 101 -31.70 -5.58 -35.44
C VAL A 101 -33.10 -6.21 -35.31
N ALA A 102 -34.03 -5.60 -34.54
CA ALA A 102 -35.28 -6.25 -34.14
C ALA A 102 -36.57 -5.71 -34.79
N ASP A 103 -36.52 -4.68 -35.65
CA ASP A 103 -37.72 -4.19 -36.35
C ASP A 103 -37.57 -4.26 -37.88
N GLY A 104 -38.21 -5.29 -38.47
CA GLY A 104 -38.24 -5.55 -39.91
C GLY A 104 -38.87 -6.91 -40.26
N GLY A 105 -40.19 -7.05 -40.10
CA GLY A 105 -40.99 -8.13 -40.75
C GLY A 105 -41.10 -7.92 -42.28
N VAL A 106 -41.47 -8.86 -43.16
CA VAL A 106 -42.54 -9.87 -43.09
C VAL A 106 -42.39 -10.93 -44.23
N ALA A 107 -42.66 -12.19 -43.87
CA ALA A 107 -43.26 -13.37 -44.57
C ALA A 107 -42.85 -13.91 -45.96
N SER A 108 -42.60 -15.23 -45.99
CA SER A 108 -42.95 -16.31 -46.97
C SER A 108 -41.90 -17.43 -46.80
N GLU A 109 -42.10 -18.76 -46.76
CA GLU A 109 -43.17 -19.72 -47.05
C GLU A 109 -42.82 -21.05 -46.34
N ALA A 110 -43.83 -21.90 -46.07
CA ALA A 110 -43.90 -23.37 -46.02
C ALA A 110 -42.79 -24.31 -45.43
N GLU A 111 -43.28 -25.43 -44.89
CA GLU A 111 -42.67 -26.48 -44.05
C GLU A 111 -41.84 -27.58 -44.81
N PRO A 112 -41.31 -28.67 -44.20
CA PRO A 112 -39.89 -29.06 -44.26
C PRO A 112 -39.59 -30.43 -44.95
N VAL A 113 -38.44 -30.63 -45.63
CA VAL A 113 -37.88 -31.98 -45.92
C VAL A 113 -36.34 -31.97 -46.07
N ASN A 114 -35.73 -32.97 -45.43
CA ASN A 114 -34.36 -33.48 -45.43
C ASN A 114 -33.70 -33.71 -46.82
N LEU A 115 -32.36 -33.55 -46.93
CA LEU A 115 -31.34 -34.52 -47.41
C LEU A 115 -30.04 -33.82 -47.83
N THR A 116 -28.93 -34.35 -47.32
CA THR A 116 -27.51 -34.07 -47.66
C THR A 116 -27.15 -34.52 -49.10
N PRO A 117 -25.87 -34.58 -49.54
CA PRO A 117 -24.79 -33.57 -49.66
C PRO A 117 -24.24 -33.49 -51.13
N VAL A 118 -23.13 -32.75 -51.33
CA VAL A 118 -22.05 -32.94 -52.36
C VAL A 118 -21.97 -31.97 -53.57
N ALA A 119 -20.84 -31.24 -53.56
CA ALA A 119 -19.87 -30.81 -54.59
C ALA A 119 -20.27 -30.35 -56.01
N THR A 120 -19.76 -29.18 -56.38
CA THR A 120 -18.93 -28.83 -57.57
C THR A 120 -18.72 -27.31 -57.51
N ASN A 121 -17.57 -26.70 -57.81
CA ASN A 121 -16.47 -27.01 -58.71
C ASN A 121 -15.19 -26.33 -58.16
#